data_AF-A0AAU3JG77-F1
#
_entry.id   AF-A0AAU3JG77-F1
#
_cell.length_a   1.000
_cell.length_b   1.000
_cell.length_c   1.000
_cell.angle_alpha   90.00
_cell.angle_beta   90.00
_cell.angle_gamma   90.00
#
_symmetry.space_group_name_H-M   'P 1'
#
loop_
_entity.id
_entity.type
_entity.pdbx_description
1 polymer ?
#
loop_
_entity_poly.entity_id
_entity_poly.type
_entity_poly.pdbx_seq_one_letter_code
_entity_poly.pdbx_strand_id
1 'polypeptide(L)'
;MRALRGDRDRGDRDSGQVTIELLGMTPTIIVTLVVLWQLVLVGYAFTLAGNAADEAVRAGTAAEYDRDAKCRAAGLDKLSGAWKEGATAGCGGFGTGYVTSDVSIKVPVLFPGTISFPFNVKGHAGAVEEAKN
;
A
#
# COMPACT_ATOMS: atom_id res chain seq x y z
N MET A 1 -6.45 67.49 -34.34
CA MET A 1 -6.33 66.69 -33.10
C MET A 1 -7.31 65.53 -33.17
N ARG A 2 -6.85 64.29 -33.28
CA ARG A 2 -7.70 63.08 -33.20
C ARG A 2 -7.01 62.11 -32.26
N ALA A 3 -7.67 61.83 -31.13
CA ALA A 3 -7.14 61.07 -30.02
C ALA A 3 -6.83 59.63 -30.42
N LEU A 4 -5.62 59.17 -30.08
CA LEU A 4 -5.25 57.76 -30.06
C LEU A 4 -6.07 57.07 -28.95
N ARG A 5 -7.14 56.40 -29.35
CA ARG A 5 -7.99 55.62 -28.45
C ARG A 5 -7.29 54.28 -28.24
N GLY A 6 -6.81 54.04 -27.02
CA GLY A 6 -6.02 52.88 -26.64
C GLY A 6 -6.76 51.57 -26.85
N ASP A 7 -6.17 50.68 -27.62
CA ASP A 7 -6.53 49.28 -27.73
C ASP A 7 -5.63 48.50 -26.77
N ARG A 8 -5.98 48.52 -25.48
CA ARG A 8 -5.30 47.74 -24.44
C ARG A 8 -6.33 46.89 -23.70
N ASP A 9 -6.85 45.85 -24.36
CA ASP A 9 -7.56 44.77 -23.62
C ASP A 9 -7.88 43.49 -24.41
N ARG A 10 -7.08 43.15 -25.43
CA ARG A 10 -7.27 41.89 -26.20
C ARG A 10 -6.37 40.74 -25.75
N GLY A 11 -5.27 41.02 -25.04
CA GLY A 11 -4.30 39.98 -24.63
C GLY A 11 -4.73 39.10 -23.45
N ASP A 12 -5.58 39.60 -22.55
CA ASP A 12 -5.96 38.88 -21.31
C ASP A 12 -7.12 37.89 -21.48
N ARG A 13 -7.86 37.95 -22.60
CA ARG A 13 -9.01 37.07 -22.84
C ARG A 13 -8.63 35.67 -23.31
N ASP A 14 -7.59 35.56 -24.15
CA ASP A 14 -7.12 34.27 -24.67
C ASP A 14 -6.37 33.44 -23.61
N SER A 15 -5.66 34.07 -22.67
CA SER A 15 -4.95 33.39 -21.57
C SER A 15 -5.90 32.88 -20.47
N GLY A 16 -6.98 33.62 -20.19
CA GLY A 16 -8.00 33.22 -19.22
C GLY A 16 -8.89 32.07 -19.70
N GLN A 17 -9.14 31.97 -21.00
CA GLN A 17 -9.99 30.93 -21.58
C GLN A 17 -9.37 29.53 -21.43
N VAL A 18 -8.08 29.38 -21.71
CA VAL A 18 -7.35 28.10 -21.54
C VAL A 18 -7.33 27.66 -20.08
N THR A 19 -7.22 28.61 -19.13
CA THR A 19 -7.20 28.31 -17.70
C THR A 19 -8.56 27.81 -17.19
N ILE A 20 -9.66 28.37 -17.69
CA ILE A 20 -11.04 27.98 -17.33
C ILE A 20 -11.38 26.58 -17.86
N GLU A 21 -10.95 26.26 -19.09
CA GLU A 21 -11.12 24.91 -19.67
C GLU A 21 -10.34 23.85 -18.87
N LEU A 22 -9.11 24.17 -18.44
CA LEU A 22 -8.31 23.29 -17.60
C LEU A 22 -8.92 23.09 -16.21
N LEU A 23 -9.47 24.14 -15.60
CA LEU A 23 -10.20 24.06 -14.34
C LEU A 23 -11.43 23.17 -14.44
N GLY A 24 -12.09 23.13 -15.61
CA GLY A 24 -13.20 22.20 -15.87
C GLY A 24 -12.79 20.72 -15.86
N MET A 25 -11.60 20.38 -16.36
CA MET A 25 -11.07 19.00 -16.37
C MET A 25 -10.30 18.63 -15.09
N THR A 26 -9.89 19.63 -14.30
CA THR A 26 -9.08 19.45 -13.09
C THR A 26 -9.68 18.43 -12.11
N PRO A 27 -11.00 18.43 -11.79
CA PRO A 27 -11.59 17.43 -10.91
C PRO A 27 -11.38 16.00 -11.42
N THR A 28 -11.59 15.76 -12.72
CA THR A 28 -11.40 14.45 -13.36
C THR A 28 -9.95 13.99 -13.28
N ILE A 29 -9.01 14.91 -13.52
CA ILE A 29 -7.57 14.64 -13.41
C ILE A 29 -7.22 14.24 -11.98
N ILE A 30 -7.68 14.99 -10.98
CA ILE A 30 -7.43 14.69 -9.56
C ILE A 30 -7.99 13.31 -9.19
N VAL A 31 -9.25 13.01 -9.55
CA VAL A 31 -9.84 11.68 -9.28
C VAL A 31 -9.01 10.57 -9.93
N THR A 32 -8.57 10.76 -11.17
CA THR A 32 -7.75 9.78 -11.89
C THR A 32 -6.41 9.56 -11.19
N LEU A 33 -5.73 10.64 -10.79
CA LEU A 33 -4.47 10.56 -10.04
C LEU A 33 -4.66 9.84 -8.70
N VAL A 34 -5.77 10.09 -8.00
CA VAL A 34 -6.12 9.40 -6.76
C VAL A 34 -6.30 7.90 -7.01
N VAL A 35 -6.99 7.49 -8.08
CA VAL A 35 -7.18 6.08 -8.42
C VAL A 35 -5.84 5.42 -8.76
N LEU A 36 -5.02 6.05 -9.60
CA LEU A 36 -3.67 5.54 -9.92
C LEU A 36 -2.82 5.40 -8.66
N TRP A 37 -2.89 6.39 -7.77
CA TRP A 37 -2.24 6.34 -6.48
C TRP A 37 -2.74 5.18 -5.61
N GLN A 38 -4.06 4.94 -5.56
CA GLN A 38 -4.61 3.78 -4.84
C GLN A 38 -4.11 2.45 -5.41
N LEU A 39 -4.00 2.31 -6.73
CA LEU A 39 -3.48 1.11 -7.36
C LEU A 39 -2.03 0.83 -6.94
N VAL A 40 -1.20 1.87 -6.85
CA VAL A 40 0.18 1.77 -6.35
C VAL A 40 0.21 1.28 -4.90
N LEU A 41 -0.63 1.84 -4.02
CA LEU A 41 -0.70 1.43 -2.61
C LEU A 41 -1.13 -0.04 -2.45
N VAL A 42 -2.10 -0.49 -3.25
CA VAL A 42 -2.55 -1.89 -3.26
C VAL A 42 -1.42 -2.83 -3.71
N GLY A 43 -0.74 -2.49 -4.82
CA GLY A 43 0.39 -3.27 -5.31
C GLY A 43 1.51 -3.37 -4.29
N TYR A 44 1.83 -2.25 -3.62
CA TYR A 44 2.82 -2.23 -2.55
C TYR A 44 2.42 -3.12 -1.35
N ALA A 45 1.14 -3.14 -0.97
CA ALA A 45 0.64 -4.01 0.10
C ALA A 45 0.79 -5.50 -0.24
N PHE A 46 0.61 -5.91 -1.50
CA PHE A 46 0.86 -7.29 -1.93
C PHE A 46 2.33 -7.68 -1.78
N THR A 47 3.25 -6.81 -2.21
CA THR A 47 4.69 -7.04 -2.03
C THR A 47 5.05 -7.15 -0.55
N LEU A 48 4.49 -6.27 0.27
CA LEU A 48 4.76 -6.23 1.71
C LEU A 48 4.23 -7.47 2.43
N ALA A 49 3.00 -7.90 2.11
CA ALA A 49 2.38 -9.09 2.70
C ALA A 49 3.11 -10.38 2.31
N GLY A 50 3.57 -10.49 1.06
CA GLY A 50 4.38 -11.62 0.59
C GLY A 50 5.71 -11.72 1.33
N ASN A 51 6.48 -10.63 1.36
CA ASN A 51 7.77 -10.60 2.07
C ASN A 51 7.62 -10.88 3.58
N ALA A 52 6.53 -10.40 4.18
CA ALA A 52 6.20 -10.69 5.57
C ALA A 52 5.87 -12.18 5.79
N ALA A 53 5.13 -12.81 4.89
CA ALA A 53 4.81 -14.24 4.98
C ALA A 53 6.06 -15.11 4.83
N ASP A 54 6.95 -14.78 3.90
CA ASP A 54 8.22 -15.48 3.69
C ASP A 54 9.12 -15.41 4.93
N GLU A 55 9.28 -14.21 5.51
CA GLU A 55 10.10 -14.02 6.71
C GLU A 55 9.49 -14.72 7.94
N ALA A 56 8.16 -14.72 8.05
CA ALA A 56 7.44 -15.45 9.10
C ALA A 56 7.72 -16.95 9.02
N VAL A 57 7.56 -17.55 7.83
CA VAL A 57 7.85 -18.98 7.61
C VAL A 57 9.31 -19.29 7.93
N ARG A 58 10.25 -18.48 7.43
CA ARG A 58 11.69 -18.65 7.68
C ARG A 58 12.03 -18.67 9.17
N ALA A 59 11.42 -17.77 9.95
CA ALA A 59 11.61 -17.73 11.39
C ALA A 59 10.91 -18.91 12.10
N GLY A 60 9.73 -19.31 11.62
CA GLY A 60 8.99 -20.45 12.14
C GLY A 60 9.70 -21.78 11.94
N THR A 61 10.32 -22.00 10.77
CA THR A 61 11.09 -23.21 10.47
C THR A 61 12.40 -23.29 11.24
N ALA A 62 13.08 -22.15 11.47
CA ALA A 62 14.34 -22.10 12.20
C ALA A 62 14.18 -22.14 13.73
N ALA A 63 12.95 -22.07 14.26
CA ALA A 63 12.70 -22.03 15.69
C ALA A 63 12.63 -23.43 16.31
N GLU A 64 13.40 -23.66 17.38
CA GLU A 64 13.30 -24.90 18.17
C GLU A 64 12.12 -24.88 19.15
N TYR A 65 11.91 -23.73 19.81
CA TYR A 65 10.83 -23.46 20.75
C TYR A 65 10.10 -22.16 20.38
N ASP A 66 8.86 -22.03 20.82
CA ASP A 66 7.98 -20.88 20.55
C ASP A 66 7.84 -20.56 19.06
N ARG A 67 7.81 -21.59 18.20
CA ARG A 67 7.78 -21.47 16.73
C ARG A 67 6.70 -20.52 16.25
N ASP A 68 5.52 -20.64 16.83
CA ASP A 68 4.34 -19.85 16.53
C ASP A 68 4.54 -18.36 16.88
N ALA A 69 5.04 -18.06 18.09
CA ALA A 69 5.30 -16.68 18.51
C ALA A 69 6.42 -16.03 17.67
N LYS A 70 7.51 -16.77 17.39
CA LYS A 70 8.63 -16.29 16.56
C LYS A 70 8.22 -16.06 15.12
N CYS A 71 7.42 -16.96 14.54
CA CYS A 71 6.87 -16.81 13.21
C CYS A 71 6.02 -15.53 13.09
N ARG A 72 5.06 -15.33 14.00
CA ARG A 72 4.22 -14.12 13.98
C ARG A 72 5.03 -12.85 14.20
N ALA A 73 5.96 -12.86 15.14
CA ALA A 73 6.81 -11.71 15.43
C ALA A 73 7.64 -11.31 14.21
N ALA A 74 8.29 -12.28 13.55
CA ALA A 74 9.09 -12.04 12.36
C ALA A 74 8.27 -11.49 11.19
N GLY A 75 7.06 -12.01 10.97
CA GLY A 75 6.15 -11.51 9.93
C GLY A 75 5.71 -10.05 10.13
N LEU A 76 5.70 -9.55 11.36
CA LEU A 76 5.27 -8.18 11.68
C LEU A 76 6.42 -7.22 12.02
N ASP A 77 7.65 -7.72 12.17
CA ASP A 77 8.81 -6.94 12.59
C ASP A 77 9.22 -5.89 11.55
N LYS A 78 9.19 -6.26 10.26
CA LYS A 78 9.64 -5.40 9.16
C LYS A 78 8.58 -4.44 8.63
N LEU A 79 7.37 -4.47 9.19
CA LEU A 79 6.31 -3.55 8.82
C LEU A 79 6.50 -2.21 9.53
N SER A 80 6.52 -1.11 8.77
CA SER A 80 6.52 0.24 9.34
C SER A 80 5.15 0.61 9.89
N GLY A 81 5.09 1.55 10.84
CA GLY A 81 3.93 1.82 11.73
C GLY A 81 2.56 1.77 11.04
N ALA A 82 2.36 2.57 9.98
CA ALA A 82 1.07 2.65 9.29
C ALA A 82 0.59 1.33 8.65
N TRP A 83 1.51 0.43 8.32
CA TRP A 83 1.18 -0.90 7.78
C TRP A 83 1.06 -1.94 8.89
N LYS A 84 1.83 -1.78 9.97
CA LYS A 84 1.82 -2.69 11.12
C LYS A 84 0.53 -2.63 11.93
N GLU A 85 -0.02 -1.44 12.13
CA GLU A 85 -1.27 -1.25 12.89
C GLU A 85 -2.48 -1.97 12.27
N GLY A 86 -2.47 -2.15 10.95
CA GLY A 86 -3.50 -2.87 10.20
C GLY A 86 -3.10 -4.27 9.75
N ALA A 87 -2.00 -4.82 10.27
CA ALA A 87 -1.47 -6.12 9.84
C ALA A 87 -1.69 -7.22 10.88
N THR A 88 -1.98 -8.41 10.40
CA THR A 88 -2.11 -9.62 11.22
C THR A 88 -1.34 -10.76 10.57
N ALA A 89 -0.55 -11.50 11.35
CA ALA A 89 0.15 -12.69 10.90
C ALA A 89 -0.44 -13.94 11.59
N GLY A 90 -0.82 -14.93 10.79
CA GLY A 90 -1.19 -16.26 11.24
C GLY A 90 -0.13 -17.25 10.81
N CYS A 91 0.24 -18.17 11.71
CA CYS A 91 1.21 -19.23 11.41
C CYS A 91 0.62 -20.60 11.76
N GLY A 92 0.98 -21.62 11.00
CA GLY A 92 0.44 -22.97 11.14
C GLY A 92 1.34 -24.04 10.54
N GLY A 93 0.85 -25.29 10.54
CA GLY A 93 1.57 -26.44 9.98
C GLY A 93 2.73 -26.97 10.84
N PHE A 94 2.95 -26.42 12.03
CA PHE A 94 3.99 -26.90 12.94
C PHE A 94 3.80 -28.39 13.28
N GLY A 95 4.87 -29.18 13.14
CA GLY A 95 4.86 -30.62 13.37
C GLY A 95 4.22 -31.45 12.25
N THR A 96 3.79 -30.84 11.15
CA THR A 96 3.25 -31.54 9.97
C THR A 96 4.27 -31.68 8.84
N GLY A 97 5.53 -31.28 9.06
CA GLY A 97 6.60 -31.31 8.06
C GLY A 97 6.64 -30.08 7.14
N TYR A 98 5.71 -29.15 7.31
CA TYR A 98 5.62 -27.90 6.55
C TYR A 98 5.12 -26.77 7.45
N VAL A 99 5.86 -25.68 7.56
CA VAL A 99 5.40 -24.46 8.23
C VAL A 99 4.74 -23.54 7.22
N THR A 100 3.55 -23.05 7.53
CA THR A 100 2.80 -22.08 6.71
C THR A 100 2.59 -20.76 7.44
N SER A 101 2.50 -19.67 6.68
CA SER A 101 2.18 -18.34 7.20
C SER A 101 1.23 -17.61 6.28
N ASP A 102 0.24 -16.94 6.88
CA ASP A 102 -0.72 -16.07 6.24
C ASP A 102 -0.61 -14.67 6.86
N VAL A 103 -0.17 -13.69 6.09
CA VAL A 103 -0.08 -12.30 6.53
C VAL A 103 -1.13 -11.46 5.81
N SER A 104 -2.00 -10.81 6.58
CA SER A 104 -3.02 -9.88 6.07
C SER A 104 -2.60 -8.46 6.38
N ILE A 105 -2.65 -7.56 5.41
CA ILE A 105 -2.31 -6.14 5.53
C ILE A 105 -3.48 -5.29 5.03
N LYS A 106 -3.89 -4.31 5.85
CA LYS A 106 -4.92 -3.34 5.47
C LYS A 106 -4.34 -2.22 4.61
N VAL A 107 -4.99 -1.92 3.48
CA VAL A 107 -4.51 -0.88 2.55
C VAL A 107 -5.01 0.52 3.00
N PRO A 108 -4.11 1.51 3.19
CA PRO A 108 -4.50 2.88 3.52
C PRO A 108 -5.10 3.61 2.31
N VAL A 109 -5.96 4.60 2.56
CA VAL A 109 -6.54 5.46 1.50
C VAL A 109 -5.88 6.82 1.51
N LEU A 110 -5.39 7.24 0.35
CA LEU A 110 -4.70 8.50 0.09
C LEU A 110 -3.41 8.71 0.91
N PHE A 111 -3.49 8.74 2.24
CA PHE A 111 -2.35 8.93 3.13
C PHE A 111 -2.28 7.83 4.21
N PRO A 112 -1.09 7.21 4.42
CA PRO A 112 -0.91 6.26 5.51
C PRO A 112 -1.20 6.93 6.87
N GLY A 113 -2.11 6.37 7.67
CA GLY A 113 -2.38 6.82 9.06
C GLY A 113 -3.60 7.73 9.28
N THR A 114 -4.45 7.99 8.27
CA THR A 114 -5.64 8.87 8.45
C THR A 114 -6.97 8.15 8.24
N ILE A 115 -7.12 7.41 7.13
CA ILE A 115 -8.34 6.66 6.77
C ILE A 115 -7.93 5.35 6.08
N SER A 116 -8.47 4.21 6.52
CA SER A 116 -8.24 2.91 5.88
C SER A 116 -9.55 2.37 5.31
N PHE A 117 -9.60 2.04 4.03
CA PHE A 117 -10.74 1.29 3.46
C PHE A 117 -10.70 -0.16 3.97
N PRO A 118 -11.84 -0.89 3.98
CA PRO A 118 -11.93 -2.24 4.54
C PRO A 118 -11.34 -3.34 3.64
N PHE A 119 -10.42 -3.01 2.74
CA PHE A 119 -9.79 -4.01 1.86
C PHE A 119 -8.50 -4.52 2.49
N ASN A 120 -8.45 -5.83 2.70
CA ASN A 120 -7.30 -6.56 3.23
C ASN A 120 -6.62 -7.32 2.09
N VAL A 121 -5.30 -7.14 1.98
CA VAL A 121 -4.45 -7.90 1.07
C VAL A 121 -3.79 -9.03 1.86
N LYS A 122 -3.76 -10.24 1.29
CA LYS A 122 -3.19 -11.43 1.94
C LYS A 122 -1.96 -11.91 1.19
N GLY A 123 -0.88 -12.18 1.91
CA GLY A 123 0.28 -12.93 1.47
C GLY A 123 0.28 -14.30 2.16
N HIS A 124 0.62 -15.34 1.40
CA HIS A 124 0.70 -16.71 1.90
C HIS A 124 2.06 -17.30 1.51
N ALA A 125 2.70 -17.97 2.45
CA ALA A 125 3.96 -18.67 2.24
C ALA A 125 3.96 -20.01 2.97
N GLY A 126 4.74 -20.97 2.47
CA GLY A 126 4.97 -22.25 3.11
C GLY A 126 6.35 -22.82 2.80
N ALA A 127 7.00 -23.42 3.80
CA ALA A 127 8.29 -24.07 3.64
C ALA A 127 8.36 -25.38 4.44
N VAL A 128 9.25 -26.28 4.02
CA VAL A 128 9.49 -27.55 4.70
C VAL A 128 10.08 -27.28 6.09
N GLU A 129 9.62 -28.04 7.07
CA GLU A 129 10.08 -27.97 8.45
C GLU A 129 11.41 -28.73 8.59
N GLU A 130 12.53 -28.01 8.45
CA GLU A 130 13.89 -28.59 8.51
C GLU A 130 14.37 -28.83 9.96
N ALA A 131 13.65 -28.33 10.97
CA ALA A 131 13.98 -28.56 12.38
C ALA A 131 13.65 -30.01 12.79
N LYS A 132 14.61 -30.90 12.55
CA LYS A 132 14.64 -32.25 13.13
C LYS A 132 14.52 -32.15 14.66
N ASN A 133 13.52 -32.83 15.21
CA ASN A 133 13.48 -33.21 16.63
C ASN A 133 14.80 -33.82 17.10
#